data_AF-A0A6A4NC89-F1
#
_entry.id   AF-A0A6A4NC89-F1
#
_cell.length_a   1.000
_cell.length_b   1.000
_cell.length_c   1.000
_cell.angle_alpha   90.00
_cell.angle_beta   90.00
_cell.angle_gamma   90.00
#
_symmetry.space_group_name_H-M   'P 1'
#
loop_
_entity.id
_entity.type
_entity.pdbx_description
1 polymer ?
#
loop_
_entity_poly.entity_id
_entity_poly.type
_entity_poly.pdbx_seq_one_letter_code
_entity_poly.pdbx_strand_id
1 'polypeptide(L)'
;MTKKGRVDLLERFTFDNICKLAFNVDPGCLGGDGTSAAEFMTAMEDATVLSSGRFLTILPMIWKIKKLLNIGTERRLRECIATIRKFADEIIQSRLEAKDRTHNEDLLSRFIGVDDINSTEFLRDIIISFILAGRDTTSSALSWFFWILSSRPEVQKKILNEIESIKSRSGEKTMFKYEDLKEMHYLHAAISETMRLYPPVAADSKQCLNDDVLPDGTVIKKNWFITYHTYGMGRMESLWGKDWAEFKPERWLENGVYRTESPFRFPVFHAGPRMCLGKDLAYIQMKSIAASVIERFEIDAVEKDNHPEYYLSFTLRMKGGFPVKLRARGRDGI
;
A
#
# COMPACT_ATOMS: atom_id res chain seq x y z
N MET A 1 18.00 -11.38 19.68
CA MET A 1 17.31 -10.20 20.26
C MET A 1 16.26 -9.72 19.28
N THR A 2 15.00 -10.00 19.56
CA THR A 2 13.83 -9.64 18.73
C THR A 2 13.59 -8.14 18.78
N LYS A 3 13.82 -7.41 17.68
CA LYS A 3 13.36 -6.03 17.46
C LYS A 3 11.83 -6.02 17.36
N LYS A 4 11.14 -6.15 18.49
CA LYS A 4 9.68 -6.00 18.59
C LYS A 4 9.40 -4.50 18.77
N GLY A 5 8.81 -3.85 17.76
CA GLY A 5 8.19 -2.54 17.95
C GLY A 5 8.74 -1.32 17.19
N ARG A 6 9.58 -1.45 16.16
CA ARG A 6 9.79 -0.31 15.22
C ARG A 6 8.87 -0.46 14.03
N VAL A 7 7.71 0.20 14.09
CA VAL A 7 6.91 0.49 12.89
C VAL A 7 7.75 1.38 11.98
N ASP A 8 7.87 0.99 10.70
CA ASP A 8 8.70 1.67 9.69
C ASP A 8 8.20 3.09 9.40
N LEU A 9 9.11 4.01 9.04
CA LEU A 9 8.78 5.41 8.76
C LEU A 9 7.69 5.56 7.69
N LEU A 10 7.76 4.77 6.61
CA LEU A 10 6.77 4.82 5.53
C LEU A 10 5.42 4.25 5.97
N GLU A 11 5.41 3.25 6.85
CA GLU A 11 4.16 2.73 7.42
C GLU A 11 3.48 3.78 8.30
N ARG A 12 4.24 4.50 9.14
CA ARG A 12 3.70 5.59 9.97
C ARG A 12 3.17 6.73 9.10
N PHE A 13 3.94 7.15 8.10
CA PHE A 13 3.55 8.21 7.20
C PHE A 13 2.30 7.85 6.38
N THR A 14 2.25 6.65 5.79
CA THR A 14 1.10 6.21 5.00
C THR A 14 -0.13 6.01 5.86
N PHE A 15 0.03 5.61 7.13
CA PHE A 15 -1.04 5.56 8.11
C PHE A 15 -1.62 6.94 8.42
N ASP A 16 -0.77 7.93 8.75
CA ASP A 16 -1.22 9.30 8.99
C ASP A 16 -1.90 9.89 7.74
N ASN A 17 -1.31 9.63 6.57
CA ASN A 17 -1.82 10.13 5.30
C ASN A 17 -3.19 9.55 4.93
N ILE A 18 -3.41 8.23 5.09
CA ILE A 18 -4.72 7.62 4.80
C ILE A 18 -5.78 8.07 5.81
N CYS A 19 -5.43 8.20 7.10
CA CYS A 19 -6.35 8.72 8.10
C CYS A 19 -6.75 10.17 7.81
N LYS A 20 -5.79 11.00 7.38
CA LYS A 20 -6.05 12.40 7.04
C LYS A 20 -6.91 12.55 5.79
N LEU A 21 -6.63 11.76 4.74
CA LEU A 21 -7.38 11.85 3.48
C LEU A 21 -8.77 11.22 3.56
N ALA A 22 -8.88 10.05 4.18
CA ALA A 22 -10.14 9.31 4.22
C ALA A 22 -11.08 9.81 5.33
N PHE A 23 -10.54 10.28 6.46
CA PHE A 23 -11.33 10.59 7.65
C PHE A 23 -11.08 11.98 8.23
N ASN A 24 -10.21 12.79 7.61
CA ASN A 24 -9.80 14.10 8.10
C ASN A 24 -9.21 14.10 9.53
N VAL A 25 -8.63 12.97 9.95
CA VAL A 25 -7.97 12.81 11.25
C VAL A 25 -6.47 12.65 11.05
N ASP A 26 -5.66 13.42 11.78
CA ASP A 26 -4.20 13.23 11.83
C ASP A 26 -3.82 12.53 13.15
N PRO A 27 -3.44 11.24 13.10
CA PRO A 27 -3.02 10.48 14.28
C PRO A 27 -1.63 10.85 14.82
N GLY A 28 -0.82 11.57 14.03
CA GLY A 28 0.52 12.02 14.43
C GLY A 28 1.54 10.89 14.69
N CYS A 29 1.39 9.72 14.06
CA CYS A 29 2.31 8.58 14.24
C CYS A 29 3.74 8.88 13.83
N LEU A 30 3.95 9.79 12.86
CA LEU A 30 5.29 10.20 12.44
C LEU A 30 6.10 10.83 13.58
N GLY A 31 5.43 11.43 14.57
CA GLY A 31 6.04 12.11 15.72
C GLY A 31 6.65 11.19 16.78
N GLY A 32 6.38 9.88 16.74
CA GLY A 32 6.98 8.91 17.67
C GLY A 32 6.02 7.82 18.17
N ASP A 33 6.56 6.88 18.94
CA ASP A 33 5.86 5.66 19.41
C ASP A 33 4.95 5.87 20.64
N GLY A 34 4.76 7.12 21.09
CA GLY A 34 4.01 7.45 22.30
C GLY A 34 2.50 7.68 22.10
N THR A 35 1.96 7.42 20.92
CA THR A 35 0.56 7.74 20.57
C THR A 35 -0.33 6.49 20.62
N SER A 36 -1.63 6.67 20.91
CA SER A 36 -2.66 5.61 20.79
C SER A 36 -2.69 4.98 19.39
N ALA A 37 -2.25 5.73 18.40
CA ALA A 37 -2.14 5.31 17.03
C ALA A 37 -0.98 4.30 16.79
N ALA A 38 0.10 4.35 17.57
CA ALA A 38 1.15 3.32 17.55
C ALA A 38 0.67 1.97 18.10
N GLU A 39 -0.15 2.00 19.16
CA GLU A 39 -0.80 0.81 19.69
C GLU A 39 -1.76 0.21 18.66
N PHE A 40 -2.53 1.05 17.99
CA PHE A 40 -3.42 0.65 16.90
C PHE A 40 -2.64 0.01 15.73
N MET A 41 -1.56 0.62 15.24
CA MET A 41 -0.74 0.06 14.15
C MET A 41 -0.16 -1.30 14.52
N THR A 42 0.30 -1.46 15.77
CA THR A 42 0.80 -2.74 16.30
C THR A 42 -0.31 -3.78 16.39
N ALA A 43 -1.50 -3.38 16.87
CA ALA A 43 -2.66 -4.26 16.94
C ALA A 43 -3.12 -4.71 15.55
N MET A 44 -3.10 -3.84 14.54
CA MET A 44 -3.39 -4.18 13.15
C MET A 44 -2.41 -5.20 12.60
N GLU A 45 -1.11 -4.99 12.76
CA GLU A 45 -0.09 -5.92 12.27
C GLU A 45 -0.25 -7.30 12.94
N ASP A 46 -0.40 -7.34 14.27
CA ASP A 46 -0.67 -8.57 15.01
C ASP A 46 -1.96 -9.24 14.51
N ALA A 47 -3.04 -8.48 14.30
CA ALA A 47 -4.31 -9.02 13.81
C ALA A 47 -4.19 -9.64 12.42
N THR A 48 -3.46 -9.00 11.51
CA THR A 48 -3.22 -9.47 10.14
C THR A 48 -2.36 -10.74 10.14
N VAL A 49 -1.28 -10.76 10.93
CA VAL A 49 -0.38 -11.93 11.04
C VAL A 49 -1.11 -13.12 11.68
N LEU A 50 -1.84 -12.90 12.77
CA LEU A 50 -2.58 -13.96 13.46
C LEU A 50 -3.72 -14.51 12.60
N SER A 51 -4.43 -13.63 11.88
CA SER A 51 -5.49 -14.05 10.95
C SER A 51 -4.92 -14.85 9.78
N SER A 52 -3.79 -14.42 9.21
CA SER A 52 -3.11 -15.13 8.13
C SER A 52 -2.56 -16.48 8.58
N GLY A 53 -2.05 -16.56 9.82
CA GLY A 53 -1.57 -17.81 10.43
C GLY A 53 -2.64 -18.91 10.54
N ARG A 54 -3.94 -18.56 10.51
CA ARG A 54 -5.02 -19.57 10.46
C ARG A 54 -4.99 -20.38 9.16
N PHE A 55 -4.57 -19.80 8.04
CA PHE A 55 -4.42 -20.51 6.76
C PHE A 55 -3.24 -21.48 6.77
N LEU A 56 -2.22 -21.21 7.60
CA LEU A 56 -1.03 -22.07 7.75
C LEU A 56 -1.22 -23.17 8.80
N THR A 57 -2.35 -23.17 9.52
CA THR A 57 -2.61 -24.17 10.56
C THR A 57 -3.10 -25.47 9.93
N ILE A 58 -2.38 -26.57 10.18
CA ILE A 58 -2.64 -27.91 9.59
C ILE A 58 -4.10 -28.37 9.81
N LEU A 59 -4.63 -28.16 11.02
CA LEU A 59 -6.00 -28.53 11.36
C LEU A 59 -6.77 -27.28 11.78
N PRO A 60 -7.81 -26.86 11.03
CA PRO A 60 -8.64 -25.72 11.39
C PRO A 60 -9.29 -25.83 12.78
N MET A 61 -9.45 -27.05 13.29
CA MET A 61 -9.96 -27.29 14.64
C MET A 61 -9.08 -26.67 15.73
N ILE A 62 -7.76 -26.59 15.54
CA ILE A 62 -6.83 -26.07 16.55
C ILE A 62 -7.13 -24.60 16.87
N TRP A 63 -7.20 -23.75 15.84
CA TRP A 63 -7.49 -22.34 16.07
C TRP A 63 -8.96 -22.13 16.49
N LYS A 64 -9.91 -22.97 16.03
CA LYS A 64 -11.30 -22.92 16.50
C LYS A 64 -11.42 -23.21 18.00
N ILE A 65 -10.70 -24.22 18.50
CA ILE A 65 -10.65 -24.54 19.94
C ILE A 65 -10.00 -23.40 20.72
N LYS A 66 -8.86 -22.88 20.25
CA LYS A 66 -8.21 -21.70 20.86
C LYS A 66 -9.14 -20.48 20.91
N LYS A 67 -9.95 -20.27 19.87
CA LYS A 67 -10.95 -19.19 19.78
C LYS A 67 -12.09 -19.39 20.78
N LEU A 68 -12.58 -20.62 20.90
CA LEU A 68 -13.63 -20.98 21.85
C LEU A 68 -13.16 -20.79 23.31
N LEU A 69 -11.96 -21.29 23.63
CA LEU A 69 -11.37 -21.18 24.96
C LEU A 69 -10.77 -19.80 25.26
N ASN A 70 -10.68 -18.92 24.25
CA ASN A 70 -10.05 -17.60 24.34
C ASN A 70 -8.62 -17.66 24.90
N ILE A 71 -7.76 -18.49 24.29
CA ILE A 71 -6.37 -18.70 24.72
C ILE A 71 -5.37 -18.46 23.58
N GLY A 72 -4.12 -18.18 23.97
CA GLY A 72 -2.98 -18.07 23.05
C GLY A 72 -3.20 -17.04 21.94
N THR A 73 -2.91 -17.45 20.70
CA THR A 73 -3.01 -16.61 19.49
C THR A 73 -4.40 -16.00 19.28
N GLU A 74 -5.46 -16.72 19.65
CA GLU A 74 -6.83 -16.28 19.43
C GLU A 74 -7.30 -15.28 20.49
N ARG A 75 -6.79 -15.39 21.73
CA ARG A 75 -6.97 -14.36 22.75
C ARG A 75 -6.33 -13.05 22.31
N ARG A 76 -5.06 -13.13 21.86
CA ARG A 76 -4.33 -11.95 21.37
C ARG A 76 -5.06 -11.31 20.19
N LEU A 77 -5.53 -12.11 19.23
CA LEU A 77 -6.30 -11.60 18.10
C LEU A 77 -7.59 -10.89 18.55
N ARG A 78 -8.29 -11.42 19.56
CA ARG A 78 -9.48 -10.75 20.13
C ARG A 78 -9.13 -9.39 20.77
N GLU A 79 -8.04 -9.32 21.52
CA GLU A 79 -7.54 -8.09 22.13
C GLU A 79 -7.17 -7.06 21.03
N CYS A 80 -6.44 -7.48 20.00
CA CYS A 80 -6.10 -6.64 18.86
C CYS A 80 -7.34 -6.10 18.13
N ILE A 81 -8.34 -6.96 17.87
CA ILE A 81 -9.60 -6.54 17.25
C ILE A 81 -10.32 -5.50 18.11
N ALA A 82 -10.31 -5.66 19.45
CA ALA A 82 -10.92 -4.68 20.34
C ALA A 82 -10.23 -3.32 20.25
N THR A 83 -8.89 -3.28 20.23
CA THR A 83 -8.12 -2.04 20.03
C THR A 83 -8.44 -1.39 18.69
N ILE A 84 -8.50 -2.18 17.60
CA ILE A 84 -8.81 -1.68 16.26
C ILE A 84 -10.22 -1.07 16.20
N ARG A 85 -11.21 -1.77 16.77
CA ARG A 85 -12.59 -1.29 16.81
C ARG A 85 -12.72 -0.01 17.63
N LYS A 86 -12.06 0.05 18.78
CA LYS A 86 -12.05 1.24 19.64
C LYS A 86 -11.53 2.46 18.90
N PHE A 87 -10.39 2.34 18.22
CA PHE A 87 -9.82 3.44 17.44
C PHE A 87 -10.75 3.91 16.31
N ALA A 88 -11.38 2.98 15.58
CA ALA A 88 -12.34 3.32 14.55
C ALA A 88 -13.60 4.01 15.14
N ASP A 89 -14.07 3.57 16.31
CA ASP A 89 -15.18 4.23 17.01
C ASP A 89 -14.82 5.65 17.48
N GLU A 90 -13.59 5.88 17.94
CA GLU A 90 -13.08 7.22 18.28
C GLU A 90 -13.07 8.15 17.06
N ILE A 91 -12.67 7.66 15.88
CA ILE A 91 -12.75 8.42 14.62
C ILE A 91 -14.20 8.75 14.27
N ILE A 92 -15.12 7.78 14.33
CA ILE A 92 -16.54 8.01 14.02
C ILE A 92 -17.11 9.06 14.97
N GLN A 93 -16.87 8.92 16.27
CA GLN A 93 -17.39 9.85 17.27
C GLN A 93 -16.86 11.27 17.05
N SER A 94 -15.55 11.42 16.83
CA SER A 94 -14.93 12.71 16.54
C SER A 94 -15.55 13.39 15.31
N ARG A 95 -15.91 12.61 14.28
CA ARG A 95 -16.55 13.13 13.07
C ARG A 95 -18.02 13.48 13.25
N LEU A 96 -18.77 12.72 14.04
CA LEU A 96 -20.17 13.03 14.34
C LEU A 96 -20.32 14.30 15.21
N GLU A 97 -19.35 14.55 16.09
CA GLU A 97 -19.29 15.72 16.97
C GLU A 97 -18.79 16.99 16.26
N ALA A 98 -18.03 16.84 15.17
CA ALA A 98 -17.57 17.97 14.37
C ALA A 98 -18.77 18.75 13.81
N LYS A 99 -18.90 20.03 14.22
CA LYS A 99 -20.01 20.92 13.84
C LYS A 99 -20.01 21.31 12.36
N ASP A 100 -18.95 21.02 11.63
CA ASP A 100 -18.81 21.33 10.21
C ASP A 100 -19.26 20.16 9.34
N ARG A 101 -20.57 19.98 9.23
CA ARG A 101 -21.20 19.03 8.29
C ARG A 101 -21.29 19.58 6.87
N THR A 102 -20.88 20.83 6.67
CA THR A 102 -21.06 21.58 5.42
C THR A 102 -20.01 21.25 4.37
N HIS A 103 -18.91 20.61 4.76
CA HIS A 103 -17.81 20.26 3.87
C HIS A 103 -17.65 18.73 3.75
N ASN A 104 -18.21 18.16 2.67
CA ASN A 104 -18.02 16.77 2.22
C ASN A 104 -16.59 16.51 1.69
N GLU A 105 -15.57 16.96 2.42
CA GLU A 105 -14.18 16.97 1.96
C GLU A 105 -13.51 15.60 2.10
N ASP A 106 -13.89 14.81 3.10
CA ASP A 106 -13.36 13.47 3.34
C ASP A 106 -14.38 12.36 3.04
N LEU A 107 -13.85 11.14 2.86
CA LEU A 107 -14.62 9.99 2.45
C LEU A 107 -15.65 9.56 3.50
N LEU A 108 -15.31 9.65 4.79
CA LEU A 108 -16.22 9.26 5.87
C LEU A 108 -17.41 10.21 5.99
N SER A 109 -17.22 11.52 5.83
CA SER A 109 -18.34 12.46 5.71
C SER A 109 -19.31 12.06 4.61
N ARG A 110 -18.79 11.64 3.45
CA ARG A 110 -19.62 11.21 2.32
C ARG A 110 -20.41 9.93 2.63
N PHE A 111 -19.87 8.99 3.40
CA PHE A 111 -20.61 7.80 3.83
C PHE A 111 -21.64 8.09 4.92
N ILE A 112 -21.33 8.98 5.88
CA ILE A 112 -22.27 9.39 6.92
C ILE A 112 -23.52 10.05 6.32
N GLY A 113 -23.33 10.85 5.25
CA GLY A 113 -24.42 11.55 4.56
C GLY A 113 -25.34 10.67 3.70
N VAL A 114 -25.10 9.36 3.61
CA VAL A 114 -25.99 8.44 2.88
C VAL A 114 -26.84 7.66 3.88
N ASP A 115 -28.11 8.03 3.99
CA ASP A 115 -29.05 7.53 5.01
C ASP A 115 -29.22 6.00 5.03
N ASP A 116 -29.08 5.34 3.87
CA ASP A 116 -29.27 3.89 3.75
C ASP A 116 -28.04 3.05 4.17
N ILE A 117 -26.86 3.66 4.35
CA ILE A 117 -25.58 2.97 4.61
C ILE A 117 -24.69 3.68 5.65
N ASN A 118 -25.27 4.18 6.74
CA ASN A 118 -24.54 4.92 7.78
C ASN A 118 -24.52 4.24 9.16
N SER A 119 -24.81 2.94 9.24
CA SER A 119 -24.72 2.22 10.52
C SER A 119 -23.30 2.30 11.08
N THR A 120 -23.16 2.42 12.40
CA THR A 120 -21.85 2.52 13.05
C THR A 120 -20.96 1.33 12.73
N GLU A 121 -21.53 0.13 12.58
CA GLU A 121 -20.81 -1.06 12.15
C GLU A 121 -20.26 -0.92 10.73
N PHE A 122 -21.09 -0.45 9.78
CA PHE A 122 -20.64 -0.23 8.41
C PHE A 122 -19.53 0.83 8.32
N LEU A 123 -19.71 1.97 8.99
CA LEU A 123 -18.68 3.02 9.02
C LEU A 123 -17.37 2.51 9.62
N ARG A 124 -17.44 1.68 10.66
CA ARG A 124 -16.27 1.05 11.28
C ARG A 124 -15.57 0.12 10.29
N ASP A 125 -16.31 -0.71 9.58
CA ASP A 125 -15.76 -1.63 8.58
C ASP A 125 -15.11 -0.87 7.41
N ILE A 126 -15.70 0.25 6.98
CA ILE A 126 -15.10 1.16 6.00
C ILE A 126 -13.78 1.72 6.51
N ILE A 127 -13.75 2.26 7.73
CA ILE A 127 -12.52 2.83 8.31
C ILE A 127 -11.40 1.78 8.34
N ILE A 128 -11.70 0.61 8.90
CA ILE A 128 -10.73 -0.49 9.03
C ILE A 128 -10.25 -0.94 7.64
N SER A 129 -11.16 -1.08 6.67
CA SER A 129 -10.84 -1.51 5.31
C SER A 129 -9.92 -0.53 4.59
N PHE A 130 -10.20 0.77 4.66
CA PHE A 130 -9.38 1.80 4.02
C PHE A 130 -7.99 1.91 4.63
N ILE A 131 -7.88 1.83 5.95
CA ILE A 131 -6.59 1.86 6.64
C ILE A 131 -5.76 0.63 6.27
N LEU A 132 -6.34 -0.58 6.36
CA LEU A 132 -5.65 -1.83 6.00
C LEU A 132 -5.15 -1.80 4.55
N ALA A 133 -6.04 -1.43 3.62
CA ALA A 133 -5.73 -1.43 2.20
C ALA A 133 -4.71 -0.33 1.84
N GLY A 134 -4.84 0.87 2.39
CA GLY A 134 -4.03 2.04 2.01
C GLY A 134 -2.65 2.08 2.67
N ARG A 135 -2.52 1.70 3.94
CA ARG A 135 -1.25 1.76 4.70
C ARG A 135 -0.23 0.77 4.17
N ASP A 136 -0.56 -0.52 4.24
CA ASP A 136 0.42 -1.59 4.08
C ASP A 136 0.86 -1.78 2.63
N THR A 137 -0.03 -1.47 1.67
CA THR A 137 0.27 -1.63 0.25
C THR A 137 1.14 -0.48 -0.26
N THR A 138 0.81 0.76 0.09
CA THR A 138 1.55 1.96 -0.31
C THR A 138 2.95 2.00 0.30
N SER A 139 3.07 1.68 1.60
CA SER A 139 4.38 1.62 2.28
C SER A 139 5.27 0.53 1.70
N SER A 140 4.72 -0.66 1.40
CA SER A 140 5.43 -1.73 0.70
C SER A 140 5.92 -1.28 -0.68
N ALA A 141 5.04 -0.72 -1.52
CA ALA A 141 5.37 -0.26 -2.86
C ALA A 141 6.52 0.78 -2.83
N LEU A 142 6.42 1.77 -1.94
CA LEU A 142 7.44 2.82 -1.80
C LEU A 142 8.78 2.26 -1.27
N SER A 143 8.75 1.31 -0.35
CA SER A 143 9.96 0.67 0.15
C SER A 143 10.72 -0.03 -0.97
N TRP A 144 10.03 -0.86 -1.77
CA TRP A 144 10.62 -1.51 -2.94
C TRP A 144 11.08 -0.51 -4.01
N PHE A 145 10.32 0.56 -4.21
CA PHE A 145 10.67 1.63 -5.16
C PHE A 145 11.99 2.29 -4.79
N PHE A 146 12.14 2.76 -3.55
CA PHE A 146 13.37 3.41 -3.10
C PHE A 146 14.56 2.44 -3.06
N TRP A 147 14.33 1.16 -2.73
CA TRP A 147 15.38 0.14 -2.80
C TRP A 147 15.88 -0.08 -4.22
N ILE A 148 14.98 -0.25 -5.20
CA ILE A 148 15.36 -0.38 -6.61
C ILE A 148 16.13 0.86 -7.09
N LEU A 149 15.68 2.06 -6.72
CA LEU A 149 16.31 3.30 -7.14
C LEU A 149 17.70 3.51 -6.54
N SER A 150 17.97 2.97 -5.34
CA SER A 150 19.26 3.14 -4.66
C SER A 150 20.47 2.60 -5.45
N SER A 151 20.22 1.74 -6.44
CA SER A 151 21.22 1.17 -7.35
C SER A 151 21.08 1.69 -8.79
N ARG A 152 20.22 2.69 -9.05
CA ARG A 152 19.84 3.15 -10.40
C ARG A 152 19.90 4.68 -10.53
N PRO A 153 21.10 5.28 -10.47
CA PRO A 153 21.27 6.72 -10.54
C PRO A 153 20.72 7.35 -11.83
N GLU A 154 20.74 6.62 -12.94
CA GLU A 154 20.20 7.04 -14.24
C GLU A 154 18.68 7.23 -14.21
N VAL A 155 17.95 6.32 -13.56
CA VAL A 155 16.49 6.44 -13.37
C VAL A 155 16.19 7.60 -12.42
N GLN A 156 16.94 7.71 -11.32
CA GLN A 156 16.78 8.81 -10.37
C GLN A 156 17.01 10.17 -11.04
N LYS A 157 18.02 10.29 -11.90
CA LYS A 157 18.30 11.52 -12.66
C LYS A 157 17.14 11.89 -13.60
N LYS A 158 16.55 10.91 -14.29
CA LYS A 158 15.38 11.17 -15.16
C LYS A 158 14.16 11.66 -14.37
N ILE A 159 13.92 11.07 -13.19
CA ILE A 159 12.85 11.52 -12.28
C ILE A 159 13.13 12.96 -11.80
N LEU A 160 14.37 13.27 -11.41
CA LEU A 160 14.75 14.62 -10.98
C LEU A 160 14.54 15.65 -12.09
N ASN A 161 14.99 15.36 -13.31
CA ASN A 161 14.78 16.24 -14.46
C ASN A 161 13.29 16.48 -14.74
N GLU A 162 12.44 15.45 -14.61
CA GLU A 162 10.99 15.58 -14.73
C GLU A 162 10.42 16.51 -13.64
N ILE A 163 10.82 16.31 -12.38
CA ILE A 163 10.39 17.14 -11.24
C ILE A 163 10.79 18.61 -11.43
N GLU A 164 12.03 18.87 -11.85
CA GLU A 164 12.55 20.22 -12.10
C GLU A 164 11.81 20.91 -13.25
N SER A 165 11.53 20.19 -14.33
CA SER A 165 10.75 20.70 -15.46
C SER A 165 9.30 21.04 -15.07
N ILE A 166 8.67 20.28 -14.18
CA ILE A 166 7.32 20.59 -13.71
C ILE A 166 7.32 21.82 -12.81
N LYS A 167 8.24 21.91 -11.84
CA LYS A 167 8.33 23.06 -10.92
C LYS A 167 8.65 24.37 -11.62
N SER A 168 9.54 24.34 -12.61
CA SER A 168 9.86 25.54 -13.41
C SER A 168 8.65 26.08 -14.16
N ARG A 169 7.69 25.23 -14.54
CA ARG A 169 6.43 25.63 -15.19
C ARG A 169 5.36 26.07 -14.20
N SER A 170 5.25 25.42 -13.04
CA SER A 170 4.19 25.70 -12.06
C SER A 170 4.46 26.92 -11.17
N GLY A 171 5.74 27.34 -11.06
CA GLY A 171 6.16 28.46 -10.22
C GLY A 171 6.16 28.16 -8.71
N GLU A 172 5.70 26.96 -8.31
CA GLU A 172 5.63 26.52 -6.92
C GLU A 172 6.92 25.79 -6.52
N LYS A 173 7.63 26.34 -5.53
CA LYS A 173 8.94 25.78 -5.12
C LYS A 173 8.80 24.72 -4.02
N THR A 174 7.69 24.68 -3.29
CA THR A 174 7.67 23.95 -2.01
C THR A 174 6.83 22.67 -2.00
N MET A 175 5.70 22.64 -2.71
CA MET A 175 4.74 21.52 -2.70
C MET A 175 4.25 21.20 -4.12
N PHE A 176 3.99 19.92 -4.40
CA PHE A 176 3.40 19.50 -5.67
C PHE A 176 1.88 19.59 -5.61
N LYS A 177 1.27 20.30 -6.56
CA LYS A 177 -0.18 20.34 -6.76
C LYS A 177 -0.65 19.06 -7.44
N TYR A 178 -1.95 18.81 -7.41
CA TYR A 178 -2.53 17.65 -8.08
C TYR A 178 -2.25 17.65 -9.59
N GLU A 179 -2.25 18.82 -10.22
CA GLU A 179 -1.92 19.01 -11.63
C GLU A 179 -0.44 18.67 -11.90
N ASP A 180 0.47 19.07 -11.03
CA ASP A 180 1.90 18.70 -11.13
C ASP A 180 2.07 17.18 -11.08
N LEU A 181 1.34 16.52 -10.19
CA LEU A 181 1.36 15.06 -10.08
C LEU A 181 0.81 14.37 -11.32
N LYS A 182 -0.11 14.96 -12.10
CA LYS A 182 -0.57 14.35 -13.35
C LYS A 182 0.53 14.27 -14.41
N GLU A 183 1.36 15.30 -14.48
CA GLU A 183 2.43 15.46 -15.46
C GLU A 183 3.67 14.60 -15.19
N MET A 184 3.80 14.02 -14.00
CA MET A 184 4.92 13.15 -13.61
C MET A 184 4.84 11.75 -14.25
N HIS A 185 4.95 11.66 -15.58
CA HIS A 185 4.78 10.42 -16.35
C HIS A 185 5.89 9.40 -16.12
N TYR A 186 7.15 9.84 -16.07
CA TYR A 186 8.31 8.98 -15.86
C TYR A 186 8.35 8.42 -14.43
N LEU A 187 8.02 9.24 -13.42
CA LEU A 187 7.86 8.75 -12.05
C LEU A 187 6.71 7.72 -11.94
N HIS A 188 5.59 7.96 -12.61
CA HIS A 188 4.49 6.99 -12.67
C HIS A 188 4.96 5.66 -13.28
N ALA A 189 5.67 5.73 -14.41
CA ALA A 189 6.26 4.58 -15.07
C ALA A 189 7.24 3.80 -14.16
N ALA A 190 8.10 4.49 -13.42
CA ALA A 190 9.05 3.84 -12.50
C ALA A 190 8.36 3.17 -11.30
N ILE A 191 7.29 3.77 -10.77
CA ILE A 191 6.46 3.17 -9.73
C ILE A 191 5.72 1.92 -10.26
N SER A 192 5.14 2.00 -11.47
CA SER A 192 4.49 0.85 -12.11
C SER A 192 5.47 -0.29 -12.38
N GLU A 193 6.67 0.01 -12.89
CA GLU A 193 7.71 -1.01 -13.12
C GLU A 193 8.19 -1.63 -11.80
N THR A 194 8.24 -0.84 -10.72
CA THR A 194 8.55 -1.36 -9.39
C THR A 194 7.49 -2.35 -8.95
N MET A 195 6.21 -2.00 -9.04
CA MET A 195 5.13 -2.89 -8.62
C MET A 195 4.95 -4.10 -9.55
N ARG A 196 5.43 -4.05 -10.80
CA ARG A 196 5.50 -5.23 -11.67
C ARG A 196 6.45 -6.28 -11.08
N LEU A 197 7.61 -5.84 -10.61
CA LEU A 197 8.59 -6.73 -9.99
C LEU A 197 8.26 -7.03 -8.52
N TYR A 198 7.74 -6.07 -7.77
CA TYR A 198 7.47 -6.20 -6.34
C TYR A 198 6.06 -5.71 -6.02
N PRO A 199 5.02 -6.45 -6.48
CA PRO A 199 3.64 -6.09 -6.21
C PRO A 199 3.36 -6.19 -4.71
N PRO A 200 2.72 -5.18 -4.09
CA PRO A 200 2.36 -5.25 -2.68
C PRO A 200 1.49 -6.46 -2.36
N VAL A 201 0.58 -6.86 -3.25
CA VAL A 201 -0.19 -8.11 -3.15
C VAL A 201 0.35 -9.10 -4.18
N ALA A 202 1.18 -10.04 -3.72
CA ALA A 202 1.91 -10.96 -4.59
C ALA A 202 1.06 -12.09 -5.19
N ALA A 203 -0.03 -12.45 -4.51
CA ALA A 203 -0.99 -13.47 -4.93
C ALA A 203 -2.38 -13.13 -4.39
N ASP A 204 -3.41 -13.42 -5.17
CA ASP A 204 -4.81 -13.20 -4.77
C ASP A 204 -5.64 -14.44 -5.17
N SER A 205 -6.54 -14.84 -4.28
CA SER A 205 -7.30 -16.09 -4.37
C SER A 205 -8.79 -15.83 -4.41
N LYS A 206 -9.50 -16.53 -5.29
CA LYS A 206 -10.96 -16.52 -5.40
C LYS A 206 -11.50 -17.91 -5.13
N GLN A 207 -12.67 -18.01 -4.50
CA GLN A 207 -13.34 -19.28 -4.29
C GLN A 207 -14.43 -19.48 -5.35
N CYS A 208 -14.44 -20.65 -5.99
CA CYS A 208 -15.47 -21.04 -6.95
C CYS A 208 -16.81 -21.26 -6.24
N LEU A 209 -17.84 -20.49 -6.60
CA LEU A 209 -19.19 -20.68 -6.05
C LEU A 209 -19.91 -21.89 -6.66
N ASN A 210 -19.59 -22.20 -7.92
CA ASN A 210 -20.15 -23.30 -8.70
C ASN A 210 -19.03 -24.00 -9.50
N ASP A 211 -19.33 -25.18 -10.01
CA ASP A 211 -18.50 -25.84 -11.03
C ASP A 211 -18.48 -25.00 -12.30
N ASP A 212 -17.34 -24.95 -12.99
CA ASP A 212 -17.14 -24.17 -14.21
C ASP A 212 -15.95 -24.73 -15.02
N VAL A 213 -15.70 -24.18 -16.21
CA VAL A 213 -14.60 -24.56 -17.10
C VAL A 213 -13.90 -23.31 -17.62
N LEU A 214 -12.60 -23.22 -17.40
CA LEU A 214 -11.78 -22.11 -17.90
C LEU A 214 -11.68 -22.12 -19.43
N PRO A 215 -11.33 -21.00 -20.08
CA PRO A 215 -11.25 -20.90 -21.55
C PRO A 215 -10.32 -21.92 -22.22
N ASP A 216 -9.36 -22.49 -21.48
CA ASP A 216 -8.43 -23.52 -21.96
C ASP A 216 -8.96 -24.96 -21.78
N GLY A 217 -10.19 -25.12 -21.28
CA GLY A 217 -10.82 -26.40 -20.99
C GLY A 217 -10.55 -26.93 -19.58
N THR A 218 -9.79 -26.22 -18.74
CA THR A 218 -9.53 -26.64 -17.36
C THR A 218 -10.81 -26.62 -16.52
N VAL A 219 -11.21 -27.77 -15.98
CA VAL A 219 -12.38 -27.90 -15.11
C VAL A 219 -12.05 -27.42 -13.70
N ILE A 220 -12.92 -26.56 -13.17
CA ILE A 220 -12.88 -26.08 -11.78
C ILE A 220 -14.15 -26.50 -11.05
N LYS A 221 -14.02 -26.88 -9.78
CA LYS A 221 -15.15 -27.37 -8.98
C LYS A 221 -15.56 -26.36 -7.92
N LYS A 222 -16.83 -26.43 -7.53
CA LYS A 222 -17.37 -25.68 -6.41
C LYS A 222 -16.46 -25.82 -5.18
N ASN A 223 -16.26 -24.69 -4.49
CA ASN A 223 -15.40 -24.49 -3.33
C ASN A 223 -13.88 -24.56 -3.57
N TRP A 224 -13.41 -24.85 -4.79
CA TRP A 224 -11.98 -24.74 -5.10
C TRP A 224 -11.52 -23.29 -5.01
N PHE A 225 -10.25 -23.11 -4.64
CA PHE A 225 -9.59 -21.81 -4.71
C PHE A 225 -8.81 -21.71 -6.01
N ILE A 226 -9.00 -20.60 -6.72
CA ILE A 226 -8.20 -20.21 -7.89
C ILE A 226 -7.35 -19.02 -7.48
N THR A 227 -6.04 -19.18 -7.61
CA THR A 227 -5.07 -18.16 -7.23
C THR A 227 -4.31 -17.71 -8.47
N TYR A 228 -4.21 -16.41 -8.69
CA TYR A 228 -3.26 -15.85 -9.64
C TYR A 228 -2.13 -15.18 -8.88
N HIS A 229 -0.91 -15.33 -9.41
CA HIS A 229 0.30 -14.86 -8.76
C HIS A 229 0.84 -13.63 -9.51
N THR A 230 0.41 -12.43 -9.10
CA THR A 230 0.87 -11.16 -9.68
C THR A 230 2.40 -11.07 -9.69
N TYR A 231 3.07 -11.56 -8.64
CA TYR A 231 4.54 -11.59 -8.55
C TYR A 231 5.19 -12.44 -9.66
N GLY A 232 4.58 -13.59 -9.97
CA GLY A 232 5.01 -14.47 -11.05
C GLY A 232 4.67 -13.90 -12.42
N MET A 233 3.44 -13.41 -12.60
CA MET A 233 2.97 -12.76 -13.84
C MET A 233 3.85 -11.58 -14.23
N GLY A 234 4.30 -10.78 -13.26
CA GLY A 234 5.26 -9.71 -13.46
C GLY A 234 6.58 -10.17 -14.06
N ARG A 235 6.94 -11.46 -13.99
CA ARG A 235 8.21 -12.04 -14.47
C ARG A 235 8.05 -13.05 -15.61
N MET A 236 6.87 -13.14 -16.20
CA MET A 236 6.64 -14.05 -17.32
C MET A 236 7.16 -13.43 -18.62
N GLU A 237 8.10 -14.10 -19.29
CA GLU A 237 8.60 -13.69 -20.61
C GLU A 237 7.46 -13.58 -21.64
N SER A 238 6.48 -14.48 -21.59
CA SER A 238 5.30 -14.43 -22.47
C SER A 238 4.45 -13.17 -22.28
N LEU A 239 4.51 -12.54 -21.11
CA LEU A 239 3.81 -11.29 -20.82
C LEU A 239 4.69 -10.06 -21.00
N TRP A 240 6.00 -10.14 -20.79
CA TRP A 240 6.86 -8.93 -20.72
C TRP A 240 8.01 -8.91 -21.75
N GLY A 241 8.13 -9.97 -22.56
CA GLY A 241 9.22 -10.14 -23.52
C GLY A 241 10.52 -10.57 -22.86
N LYS A 242 11.59 -10.69 -23.65
CA LYS A 242 12.91 -11.16 -23.21
C LYS A 242 13.54 -10.27 -22.12
N ASP A 243 13.17 -9.00 -22.09
CA ASP A 243 13.66 -8.02 -21.10
C ASP A 243 12.80 -7.99 -19.81
N TRP A 244 12.01 -9.05 -19.53
CA TRP A 244 11.15 -9.12 -18.34
C TRP A 244 11.92 -8.96 -17.03
N ALA A 245 13.18 -9.40 -16.97
CA ALA A 245 14.00 -9.32 -15.77
C ALA A 245 14.56 -7.91 -15.53
N GLU A 246 14.60 -7.08 -16.57
CA GLU A 246 15.13 -5.71 -16.48
C GLU A 246 14.12 -4.79 -15.81
N PHE A 247 14.63 -3.88 -14.96
CA PHE A 247 13.84 -2.76 -14.47
C PHE A 247 13.90 -1.64 -15.50
N LYS A 248 12.83 -1.49 -16.29
CA LYS A 248 12.75 -0.58 -17.43
C LYS A 248 11.46 0.25 -17.39
N PRO A 249 11.47 1.42 -16.73
CA PRO A 249 10.33 2.34 -16.71
C PRO A 249 9.83 2.70 -18.11
N GLU A 250 10.72 2.72 -19.10
CA GLU A 250 10.39 3.05 -20.49
C GLU A 250 9.34 2.13 -21.13
N ARG A 251 9.11 0.90 -20.61
CA ARG A 251 8.05 0.04 -21.15
C ARG A 251 6.63 0.60 -20.94
N TRP A 252 6.50 1.52 -19.99
CA TRP A 252 5.24 2.15 -19.62
C TRP A 252 5.03 3.48 -20.33
N LEU A 253 5.94 3.87 -21.24
CA LEU A 253 5.92 5.17 -21.88
C LEU A 253 5.66 5.03 -23.39
N GLU A 254 4.81 5.91 -23.90
CA GLU A 254 4.57 6.11 -25.32
C GLU A 254 4.77 7.59 -25.62
N ASN A 255 5.80 7.93 -26.41
CA ASN A 255 6.21 9.32 -26.68
C ASN A 255 6.46 10.16 -25.39
N GLY A 256 6.99 9.53 -24.34
CA GLY A 256 7.26 10.17 -23.06
C GLY A 256 6.04 10.31 -22.13
N VAL A 257 4.85 9.91 -22.58
CA VAL A 257 3.61 9.92 -21.80
C VAL A 257 3.35 8.54 -21.23
N TYR A 258 2.91 8.47 -19.98
CA TYR A 258 2.56 7.20 -19.35
C TYR A 258 1.36 6.54 -20.06
N ARG A 259 1.56 5.30 -20.48
CA ARG A 259 0.54 4.46 -21.11
C ARG A 259 0.01 3.45 -20.10
N THR A 260 -1.29 3.52 -19.83
CA THR A 260 -1.97 2.55 -18.97
C THR A 260 -1.92 1.14 -19.58
N GLU A 261 -1.43 0.18 -18.82
CA GLU A 261 -1.42 -1.24 -19.21
C GLU A 261 -2.77 -1.91 -18.91
N SER A 262 -3.07 -2.98 -19.64
CA SER A 262 -4.24 -3.83 -19.38
C SER A 262 -4.18 -4.39 -17.95
N PRO A 263 -5.26 -4.27 -17.15
CA PRO A 263 -5.30 -4.81 -15.79
C PRO A 263 -5.23 -6.34 -15.76
N PHE A 264 -5.47 -7.02 -16.89
CA PHE A 264 -5.33 -8.48 -17.00
C PHE A 264 -3.88 -8.92 -17.28
N ARG A 265 -3.06 -8.04 -17.85
CA ARG A 265 -1.61 -8.25 -18.04
C ARG A 265 -0.82 -7.77 -16.83
N PHE A 266 -1.28 -6.68 -16.19
CA PHE A 266 -0.68 -6.07 -15.00
C PHE A 266 -1.71 -5.97 -13.84
N PRO A 267 -2.03 -7.09 -13.15
CA PRO A 267 -3.10 -7.14 -12.16
C PRO A 267 -2.67 -6.68 -10.75
N VAL A 268 -1.76 -5.71 -10.63
CA VAL A 268 -1.32 -5.17 -9.33
C VAL A 268 -2.47 -4.54 -8.54
N PHE A 269 -3.41 -3.93 -9.26
CA PHE A 269 -4.64 -3.39 -8.69
C PHE A 269 -5.86 -4.28 -8.99
N HIS A 270 -5.63 -5.57 -9.29
CA HIS A 270 -6.63 -6.52 -9.75
C HIS A 270 -7.31 -6.09 -11.07
N ALA A 271 -8.31 -6.86 -11.51
CA ALA A 271 -9.08 -6.59 -12.72
C ALA A 271 -10.57 -6.86 -12.51
N GLY A 272 -11.41 -6.33 -13.40
CA GLY A 272 -12.86 -6.56 -13.40
C GLY A 272 -13.59 -5.91 -12.21
N PRO A 273 -14.74 -6.48 -11.77
CA PRO A 273 -15.60 -5.87 -10.74
C PRO A 273 -14.97 -5.72 -9.35
N ARG A 274 -13.83 -6.38 -9.11
CA ARG A 274 -13.06 -6.31 -7.85
C ARG A 274 -11.74 -5.58 -8.01
N MET A 275 -11.61 -4.74 -9.04
CA MET A 275 -10.49 -3.83 -9.20
C MET A 275 -10.37 -2.93 -7.96
N CYS A 276 -9.14 -2.64 -7.55
CA CYS A 276 -8.84 -1.83 -6.38
C CYS A 276 -9.45 -0.43 -6.52
N LEU A 277 -10.37 -0.10 -5.61
CA LEU A 277 -11.00 1.21 -5.53
C LEU A 277 -9.97 2.34 -5.28
N GLY A 278 -8.88 2.04 -4.58
CA GLY A 278 -7.84 2.99 -4.21
C GLY A 278 -6.74 3.20 -5.25
N LYS A 279 -6.84 2.64 -6.47
CA LYS A 279 -5.76 2.67 -7.47
C LYS A 279 -5.24 4.09 -7.75
N ASP A 280 -6.14 5.02 -8.11
CA ASP A 280 -5.73 6.37 -8.49
C ASP A 280 -5.20 7.15 -7.29
N LEU A 281 -5.83 6.97 -6.12
CA LEU A 281 -5.37 7.56 -4.87
C LEU A 281 -3.96 7.06 -4.50
N ALA A 282 -3.69 5.76 -4.64
CA ALA A 282 -2.39 5.17 -4.35
C ALA A 282 -1.31 5.76 -5.26
N TYR A 283 -1.56 5.93 -6.56
CA TYR A 283 -0.60 6.59 -7.45
C TYR A 283 -0.36 8.05 -7.05
N ILE A 284 -1.40 8.81 -6.70
CA ILE A 284 -1.25 10.20 -6.23
C ILE A 284 -0.38 10.25 -4.98
N GLN A 285 -0.66 9.42 -3.99
CA GLN A 285 0.11 9.33 -2.74
C GLN A 285 1.56 8.94 -3.01
N MET A 286 1.79 7.85 -3.74
CA MET A 286 3.13 7.37 -4.05
C MET A 286 3.95 8.41 -4.81
N LYS A 287 3.36 9.07 -5.83
CA LYS A 287 4.05 10.11 -6.60
C LYS A 287 4.40 11.32 -5.75
N SER A 288 3.46 11.80 -4.93
CA SER A 288 3.69 12.94 -4.04
C SER A 288 4.82 12.66 -3.03
N ILE A 289 4.79 11.49 -2.40
CA ILE A 289 5.82 11.07 -1.44
C ILE A 289 7.17 10.88 -2.15
N ALA A 290 7.20 10.09 -3.24
CA ALA A 290 8.41 9.80 -3.98
C ALA A 290 9.08 11.07 -4.52
N ALA A 291 8.32 11.96 -5.15
CA ALA A 291 8.85 13.21 -5.67
C ALA A 291 9.41 14.09 -4.55
N SER A 292 8.68 14.23 -3.43
CA SER A 292 9.12 15.04 -2.28
C SER A 292 10.41 14.50 -1.64
N VAL A 293 10.57 13.17 -1.56
CA VAL A 293 11.78 12.56 -1.01
C VAL A 293 12.94 12.67 -2.00
N ILE A 294 12.74 12.30 -3.27
CA ILE A 294 13.82 12.28 -4.29
C ILE A 294 14.38 13.69 -4.53
N GLU A 295 13.52 14.71 -4.53
CA GLU A 295 13.91 16.11 -4.71
C GLU A 295 14.81 16.61 -3.56
N ARG A 296 14.56 16.15 -2.34
CA ARG A 296 15.20 16.69 -1.13
C ARG A 296 16.36 15.85 -0.64
N PHE A 297 16.37 14.57 -0.95
CA PHE A 297 17.30 13.61 -0.39
C PHE A 297 17.90 12.70 -1.45
N GLU A 298 19.19 12.42 -1.25
CA GLU A 298 19.84 11.24 -1.78
C GLU A 298 19.61 10.07 -0.84
N ILE A 299 19.19 8.96 -1.41
CA ILE A 299 18.84 7.73 -0.67
C ILE A 299 19.95 6.73 -0.92
N ASP A 300 20.64 6.36 0.16
CA ASP A 300 21.74 5.42 0.14
C ASP A 300 21.35 4.17 0.95
N ALA A 301 21.07 3.07 0.26
CA ALA A 301 20.75 1.80 0.92
C ALA A 301 21.98 1.30 1.70
N VAL A 302 21.77 0.86 2.95
CA VAL A 302 22.87 0.40 3.82
C VAL A 302 23.47 -0.91 3.31
N GLU A 303 22.67 -1.76 2.65
CA GLU A 303 23.08 -3.05 2.08
C GLU A 303 22.71 -3.12 0.60
N LYS A 304 23.48 -2.45 -0.27
CA LYS A 304 23.19 -2.35 -1.72
C LYS A 304 23.28 -3.67 -2.46
N ASP A 305 24.17 -4.55 -2.01
CA ASP A 305 24.53 -5.77 -2.75
C ASP A 305 23.68 -6.98 -2.36
N ASN A 306 22.88 -6.86 -1.30
CA ASN A 306 22.00 -7.92 -0.84
C ASN A 306 20.56 -7.67 -1.28
N HIS A 307 19.94 -8.69 -1.85
CA HIS A 307 18.50 -8.69 -2.07
C HIS A 307 17.77 -8.78 -0.71
N PRO A 308 16.84 -7.87 -0.37
CA PRO A 308 16.13 -7.92 0.90
C PRO A 308 15.33 -9.21 1.03
N GLU A 309 15.51 -9.92 2.16
CA GLU A 309 14.68 -11.07 2.47
C GLU A 309 13.19 -10.70 2.45
N TYR A 310 12.37 -11.55 1.84
CA TYR A 310 10.93 -11.32 1.81
C TYR A 310 10.29 -11.62 3.16
N TYR A 311 9.42 -10.73 3.61
CA TYR A 311 8.43 -11.01 4.64
C TYR A 311 7.07 -11.12 3.97
N LEU A 312 6.66 -12.36 3.72
CA LEU A 312 5.35 -12.65 3.12
C LEU A 312 4.30 -12.70 4.24
N SER A 313 3.69 -11.54 4.49
CA SER A 313 2.45 -11.41 5.26
C SER A 313 1.28 -11.27 4.27
N PHE A 314 0.26 -10.48 4.59
CA PHE A 314 -0.78 -10.07 3.63
C PHE A 314 -0.20 -9.26 2.46
N THR A 315 0.88 -8.51 2.69
CA THR A 315 1.63 -7.81 1.65
C THR A 315 3.07 -8.32 1.53
N LEU A 316 3.68 -8.12 0.36
CA LEU A 316 5.09 -8.41 0.08
C LEU A 316 5.96 -7.31 0.69
N ARG A 317 6.53 -7.54 1.88
CA ARG A 317 7.39 -6.56 2.56
C ARG A 317 8.85 -7.02 2.61
N MET A 318 9.75 -6.10 2.92
CA MET A 318 11.14 -6.41 3.25
C MET A 318 11.21 -6.82 4.72
N LYS A 319 11.78 -8.01 4.98
CA LYS A 319 11.99 -8.49 6.34
C LYS A 319 13.01 -7.61 7.05
N GLY A 320 12.59 -7.00 8.15
CA GLY A 320 13.43 -6.05 8.90
C GLY A 320 13.41 -4.61 8.38
N GLY A 321 12.55 -4.31 7.40
CA GLY A 321 12.40 -2.97 6.80
C GLY A 321 13.48 -2.65 5.76
N PHE A 322 13.54 -1.39 5.34
CA PHE A 322 14.53 -0.89 4.37
C PHE A 322 15.49 0.11 5.05
N PRO A 323 16.63 -0.35 5.60
CA PRO A 323 17.58 0.55 6.24
C PRO A 323 18.29 1.43 5.22
N VAL A 324 18.09 2.75 5.35
CA VAL A 324 18.67 3.77 4.45
C VAL A 324 19.37 4.87 5.21
N LYS A 325 20.39 5.45 4.58
CA LYS A 325 20.96 6.74 4.94
C LYS A 325 20.40 7.79 4.00
N LEU A 326 19.93 8.90 4.56
CA LEU A 326 19.46 10.04 3.80
C LEU A 326 20.49 11.16 3.89
N ARG A 327 20.89 11.69 2.73
CA ARG A 327 21.71 12.90 2.64
C ARG A 327 20.86 13.99 2.00
N ALA A 328 20.72 15.14 2.66
CA ALA A 328 20.04 16.27 2.05
C ALA A 328 20.77 16.68 0.77
N ARG A 329 20.01 16.89 -0.32
CA ARG A 329 20.56 17.48 -1.55
C ARG A 329 20.89 18.94 -1.25
N GLY A 330 22.13 19.35 -1.55
CA GLY A 330 22.52 20.75 -1.45
C GLY A 330 21.61 21.58 -2.34
N ARG A 331 20.87 22.53 -1.74
CA ARG A 331 20.27 23.61 -2.53
C ARG A 331 21.40 24.56 -2.87
N ASP A 332 22.07 24.34 -3.98
CA ASP A 332 22.91 25.38 -4.56
C ASP A 332 21.97 26.54 -4.95
N GLY A 333 21.95 27.58 -4.12
CA GLY A 333 21.25 28.84 -4.38
C GLY A 333 19.81 28.94 -3.87
N ILE A 334 19.66 29.37 -2.62
CA ILE A 334 18.73 30.47 -2.30
C ILE A 334 19.60 31.64 -1.86
#